data_AF-A0A923MGF8-F1
#
_entry.id   AF-A0A923MGF8-F1
#
_cell.length_a   1.000
_cell.length_b   1.000
_cell.length_c   1.000
_cell.angle_alpha   90.00
_cell.angle_beta   90.00
_cell.angle_gamma   90.00
#
_symmetry.space_group_name_H-M   'P 1'
#
loop_
_entity.id
_entity.type
_entity.pdbx_description
1 polymer ?
#
loop_
_entity_poly.entity_id
_entity_poly.type
_entity_poly.pdbx_seq_one_letter_code
_entity_poly.pdbx_strand_id
1 'polypeptide(L)'
;MKEYNTSQRLKQIMDIKKMRQVDILHAAEPYCKRFDVKLNKNDLSQYVSGKTLPGQDKLTILGLALGVSEAWLMGYDVSMERSVTPTAETSDGRTKEYIELFELLTPEKQDIIINVIKGLLAG
;
A
#
# COMPACT_ATOMS: atom_id res chain seq x y z
N MET A 1 19.34 -6.63 -3.34
CA MET A 1 19.25 -8.10 -3.47
C MET A 1 17.93 -8.56 -2.84
N LYS A 2 17.33 -9.67 -3.27
CA LYS A 2 16.20 -10.25 -2.51
C LYS A 2 16.79 -11.07 -1.36
N GLU A 3 16.62 -10.62 -0.14
CA GLU A 3 17.09 -11.33 1.06
C GLU A 3 16.01 -12.23 1.65
N TYR A 4 14.75 -11.97 1.30
CA TYR A 4 13.60 -12.70 1.81
C TYR A 4 12.69 -13.17 0.66
N ASN A 5 11.70 -13.99 1.00
CA ASN A 5 10.58 -14.32 0.13
C ASN A 5 9.24 -13.86 0.73
N THR A 6 8.19 -13.91 -0.08
CA THR A 6 6.86 -13.44 0.32
C THR A 6 6.26 -14.20 1.49
N SER A 7 6.50 -15.51 1.61
CA SER A 7 6.06 -16.29 2.77
C SER A 7 6.70 -15.78 4.06
N GLN A 8 8.01 -15.51 4.05
CA GLN A 8 8.74 -14.98 5.20
C GLN A 8 8.25 -13.58 5.57
N ARG A 9 8.03 -12.69 4.59
CA ARG A 9 7.52 -11.34 4.82
C ARG A 9 6.08 -11.33 5.34
N LEU A 10 5.23 -12.23 4.84
CA LEU A 10 3.87 -12.43 5.36
C LEU A 10 3.88 -12.90 6.81
N LYS A 11 4.75 -13.86 7.17
CA LYS A 11 4.91 -14.28 8.58
C LYS A 11 5.44 -13.14 9.44
N GLN A 12 6.45 -12.43 8.96
CA GLN A 12 7.05 -11.30 9.66
C GLN A 12 6.01 -10.22 9.99
N ILE A 13 5.19 -9.79 9.01
CA ILE A 13 4.18 -8.77 9.24
C ILE A 13 3.03 -9.27 10.12
N MET A 14 2.67 -10.55 10.03
CA MET A 14 1.72 -11.19 10.94
C MET A 14 2.21 -11.12 12.39
N ASP A 15 3.49 -11.41 12.64
CA ASP A 15 4.08 -11.39 13.98
C ASP A 15 4.21 -9.97 14.55
N ILE A 16 4.56 -9.00 13.69
CA ILE A 16 4.67 -7.57 14.04
C ILE A 16 3.29 -7.01 14.39
N LYS A 17 2.28 -7.25 13.54
CA LYS A 17 0.93 -6.71 13.70
C LYS A 17 0.00 -7.58 14.55
N LYS A 18 0.49 -8.72 15.06
CA LYS A 18 -0.28 -9.73 15.80
C LYS A 18 -1.55 -10.18 15.05
N MET A 19 -1.42 -10.37 13.74
CA MET A 19 -2.51 -10.76 12.85
C MET A 19 -2.48 -12.25 12.57
N ARG A 20 -3.65 -12.89 12.55
CA ARG A 20 -3.85 -14.22 11.98
C ARG A 20 -4.19 -14.08 10.50
N GLN A 21 -4.11 -15.19 9.76
CA GLN A 21 -4.48 -15.21 8.33
C GLN A 21 -5.91 -14.71 8.10
N VAL A 22 -6.85 -15.02 9.00
CA VAL A 22 -8.24 -14.54 8.90
C VAL A 22 -8.33 -13.02 9.03
N ASP A 23 -7.48 -12.41 9.85
CA ASP A 23 -7.47 -10.97 10.07
C ASP A 23 -6.91 -10.24 8.83
N ILE A 24 -5.95 -10.85 8.12
CA ILE A 24 -5.46 -10.36 6.82
C ILE A 24 -6.57 -10.43 5.76
N LEU A 25 -7.35 -11.50 5.72
CA LEU A 25 -8.47 -11.62 4.76
C LEU A 25 -9.51 -10.52 4.99
N HIS A 26 -9.87 -10.24 6.23
CA HIS A 26 -10.80 -9.15 6.56
C HIS A 26 -10.23 -7.78 6.18
N ALA A 27 -8.93 -7.54 6.45
CA ALA A 27 -8.28 -6.30 6.03
C ALA A 27 -8.19 -6.14 4.50
N ALA A 28 -8.09 -7.24 3.76
CA ALA A 28 -8.04 -7.26 2.30
C ALA A 28 -9.40 -7.10 1.64
N GLU A 29 -10.50 -7.47 2.32
CA GLU A 29 -11.86 -7.45 1.78
C GLU A 29 -12.29 -6.14 1.08
N PRO A 30 -12.09 -4.93 1.63
CA PRO A 30 -12.46 -3.68 0.95
C PRO A 30 -11.68 -3.48 -0.36
N TYR A 31 -10.40 -3.87 -0.39
CA TYR A 31 -9.59 -3.76 -1.60
C TYR A 31 -9.97 -4.84 -2.62
N CYS A 32 -10.25 -6.06 -2.18
CA CYS A 32 -10.75 -7.14 -3.03
C CYS A 32 -12.01 -6.71 -3.79
N LYS A 33 -12.96 -6.08 -3.09
CA LYS A 33 -14.18 -5.53 -3.71
C LYS A 33 -13.88 -4.39 -4.67
N ARG A 34 -12.97 -3.48 -4.30
CA ARG A 34 -12.60 -2.31 -5.11
C ARG A 34 -11.91 -2.67 -6.43
N PHE A 35 -11.06 -3.70 -6.43
CA PHE A 35 -10.25 -4.09 -7.60
C PHE A 35 -10.78 -5.35 -8.30
N ASP A 36 -11.95 -5.88 -7.89
CA ASP A 36 -12.52 -7.15 -8.38
C ASP A 36 -11.55 -8.35 -8.29
N VAL A 37 -10.79 -8.42 -7.19
CA VAL A 37 -9.79 -9.47 -6.96
C VAL A 37 -10.29 -10.44 -5.90
N LYS A 38 -10.34 -11.73 -6.24
CA LYS A 38 -10.68 -12.80 -5.27
C LYS A 38 -9.45 -13.22 -4.47
N LEU A 39 -9.51 -13.08 -3.15
CA LEU A 39 -8.50 -13.59 -2.21
C LEU A 39 -9.20 -14.46 -1.16
N ASN A 40 -9.01 -15.77 -1.26
CA ASN A 40 -9.67 -16.73 -0.38
C ASN A 40 -8.71 -17.26 0.70
N LYS A 41 -9.26 -17.90 1.74
CA LYS A 41 -8.47 -18.53 2.82
C LYS A 41 -7.44 -19.55 2.31
N ASN A 42 -7.80 -20.34 1.30
CA ASN A 42 -6.87 -21.30 0.71
C ASN A 42 -5.68 -20.60 0.02
N ASP A 43 -5.94 -19.54 -0.74
CA ASP A 43 -4.90 -18.75 -1.40
C ASP A 43 -3.91 -18.19 -0.38
N LEU A 44 -4.43 -17.51 0.65
CA LEU A 44 -3.58 -16.91 1.67
C LEU A 44 -2.78 -17.96 2.44
N SER A 45 -3.38 -19.11 2.77
CA SER A 45 -2.67 -20.23 3.41
C SER A 45 -1.52 -20.76 2.54
N GLN A 46 -1.73 -20.85 1.22
CA GLN A 46 -0.67 -21.24 0.28
C GLN A 46 0.45 -20.19 0.19
N TYR A 47 0.12 -18.90 0.26
CA TYR A 47 1.13 -17.84 0.27
C TYR A 47 1.95 -17.83 1.56
N VAL A 48 1.29 -17.97 2.71
CA VAL A 48 1.95 -18.01 4.01
C VAL A 48 2.81 -19.27 4.16
N SER A 49 2.39 -20.42 3.62
CA SER A 49 3.22 -21.63 3.59
C SER A 49 4.34 -21.59 2.54
N GLY A 50 4.29 -20.65 1.59
CA GLY A 50 5.27 -20.53 0.50
C GLY A 50 5.05 -21.54 -0.63
N LYS A 51 3.92 -22.26 -0.64
CA LYS A 51 3.58 -23.23 -1.68
C LYS A 51 3.32 -22.55 -3.03
N THR A 52 2.73 -21.35 -3.00
CA THR A 52 2.37 -20.58 -4.18
C THR A 52 2.77 -19.12 -3.94
N LEU A 53 3.15 -18.41 -5.00
CA LEU A 53 3.38 -16.97 -4.95
C LEU A 53 2.11 -16.22 -5.33
N PRO A 54 1.75 -15.13 -4.63
CA PRO A 54 0.67 -14.26 -5.07
C PRO A 54 1.04 -13.59 -6.41
N GLY A 55 0.07 -13.53 -7.32
CA GLY A 55 0.19 -12.72 -8.54
C GLY A 55 0.17 -11.22 -8.22
N GLN A 56 0.44 -10.38 -9.24
CA GLN A 56 0.58 -8.94 -9.07
C GLN A 56 -0.63 -8.30 -8.38
N ASP A 57 -1.85 -8.62 -8.82
CA ASP A 57 -3.07 -8.04 -8.23
C ASP A 57 -3.21 -8.39 -6.75
N LYS A 58 -2.93 -9.64 -6.39
CA LYS A 58 -3.01 -10.12 -5.00
C LYS A 58 -1.88 -9.55 -4.13
N LEU A 59 -0.69 -9.33 -4.69
CA LEU A 59 0.40 -8.62 -4.03
C LEU A 59 0.00 -7.18 -3.71
N THR A 60 -0.60 -6.46 -4.67
CA THR A 60 -1.10 -5.10 -4.47
C THR A 60 -2.17 -5.06 -3.38
N ILE A 61 -3.15 -5.98 -3.42
CA ILE A 61 -4.18 -6.11 -2.37
C ILE A 61 -3.56 -6.33 -1.00
N LEU A 62 -2.60 -7.26 -0.89
CA LEU A 62 -1.94 -7.57 0.38
C LEU A 62 -1.09 -6.40 0.87
N GLY A 63 -0.36 -5.72 -0.02
CA GLY A 63 0.40 -4.51 0.30
C GLY A 63 -0.49 -3.40 0.85
N LEU A 64 -1.61 -3.14 0.19
CA LEU A 64 -2.63 -2.18 0.62
C LEU A 64 -3.22 -2.56 2.00
N ALA A 65 -3.68 -3.80 2.15
CA ALA A 65 -4.30 -4.29 3.37
C ALA A 65 -3.34 -4.27 4.58
N LEU A 66 -2.06 -4.55 4.32
CA LEU A 66 -1.04 -4.63 5.35
C LEU A 66 -0.28 -3.32 5.52
N GLY A 67 -0.57 -2.29 4.72
CA GLY A 67 0.15 -1.00 4.76
C GLY A 67 1.65 -1.14 4.47
N VAL A 68 2.03 -2.11 3.64
CA VAL A 68 3.43 -2.39 3.27
C VAL A 68 3.64 -2.23 1.78
N SER A 69 4.88 -1.94 1.37
CA SER A 69 5.23 -1.91 -0.05
C SER A 69 5.24 -3.31 -0.66
N GLU A 70 4.82 -3.43 -1.92
CA GLU A 70 4.83 -4.70 -2.66
C GLU A 70 6.26 -5.21 -2.83
N ALA A 71 7.23 -4.30 -3.03
CA ALA A 71 8.65 -4.63 -3.07
C ALA A 71 9.13 -5.24 -1.74
N TRP A 72 8.77 -4.67 -0.60
CA TRP A 72 9.10 -5.28 0.68
C TRP A 72 8.46 -6.65 0.82
N LEU A 73 7.18 -6.78 0.46
CA LEU A 73 6.42 -8.03 0.52
C LEU A 73 6.97 -9.11 -0.43
N MET A 74 7.58 -8.72 -1.55
CA MET A 74 8.30 -9.61 -2.46
C MET A 74 9.69 -10.02 -1.95
N GLY A 75 10.12 -9.46 -0.81
CA GLY A 75 11.36 -9.81 -0.14
C GLY A 75 12.58 -8.99 -0.56
N TYR A 76 12.38 -7.86 -1.24
CA TYR A 76 13.44 -6.88 -1.46
C TYR A 76 13.82 -6.21 -0.13
N ASP A 77 15.09 -5.80 -0.05
CA ASP A 77 15.60 -5.00 1.06
C ASP A 77 15.26 -3.51 0.81
N VAL A 78 14.04 -3.13 1.18
CA VAL A 78 13.47 -1.78 1.06
C VAL A 78 12.64 -1.48 2.31
N SER A 79 12.14 -0.25 2.47
CA SER A 79 11.26 0.07 3.60
C SER A 79 10.00 -0.79 3.60
N MET A 80 9.63 -1.29 4.79
CA MET A 80 8.40 -2.03 5.01
C MET A 80 7.20 -1.15 4.72
N GLU A 81 7.22 0.07 5.21
CA GLU A 81 6.11 0.99 5.05
C GLU A 81 5.93 1.30 3.58
N ARG A 82 4.66 1.28 3.16
CA ARG A 82 4.32 1.94 1.91
C ARG A 82 4.62 3.41 2.14
N SER A 83 5.74 3.90 1.61
CA SER A 83 5.96 5.34 1.52
C SER A 83 4.74 5.88 0.81
N VAL A 84 3.90 6.61 1.53
CA VAL A 84 2.86 7.43 0.95
C VAL A 84 3.59 8.60 0.31
N THR A 85 4.44 8.34 -0.69
CA THR A 85 4.50 9.28 -1.78
C THR A 85 3.08 9.26 -2.34
N PRO A 86 2.38 10.39 -2.38
CA PRO A 86 1.12 10.50 -3.08
C PRO A 86 1.39 10.37 -4.58
N THR A 87 1.92 9.23 -5.04
CA THR A 87 1.71 8.71 -6.37
C THR A 87 0.32 8.09 -6.37
N ALA A 88 -0.69 8.94 -6.16
CA ALA A 88 -1.87 8.81 -6.97
C ALA A 88 -1.36 8.97 -8.41
N GLU A 89 -1.17 7.85 -9.10
CA GLU A 89 -1.37 7.80 -10.54
C GLU A 89 -2.86 8.09 -10.80
N THR A 90 -3.29 9.32 -10.47
CA THR A 90 -4.51 9.91 -11.00
C THR A 90 -4.17 10.30 -12.43
N SER A 91 -4.78 9.57 -13.35
CA SER A 91 -4.56 9.57 -14.79
C SER A 91 -5.02 10.86 -15.50
N ASP A 92 -4.92 12.02 -14.85
CA ASP A 92 -5.33 13.32 -15.38
C ASP A 92 -4.25 14.42 -15.29
N GLY A 93 -3.07 14.10 -14.74
CA GLY A 93 -1.93 15.02 -14.67
C GLY A 93 -1.99 16.06 -13.55
N ARG A 94 -3.10 16.17 -12.81
CA ARG A 94 -3.30 17.24 -11.81
C ARG A 94 -2.33 17.16 -10.64
N THR A 95 -1.95 15.95 -10.22
CA THR A 95 -0.95 15.76 -9.15
C THR A 95 0.41 16.32 -9.55
N LYS A 96 0.82 16.10 -10.81
CA LYS A 96 2.07 16.60 -11.34
C LYS A 96 2.05 18.12 -11.47
N GLU A 97 0.97 18.66 -12.04
CA GLU A 97 0.76 20.11 -12.16
C GLU A 97 0.76 20.80 -10.79
N TYR A 98 0.11 20.20 -9.78
CA TYR A 98 0.10 20.70 -8.41
C TYR A 98 1.51 20.79 -7.83
N ILE A 99 2.33 19.73 -7.96
CA ILE A 99 3.71 19.71 -7.44
C ILE A 99 4.55 20.81 -8.10
N GLU A 100 4.50 20.90 -9.44
CA GLU A 100 5.25 21.91 -10.19
C GLU A 100 4.85 23.34 -9.79
N LEU A 101 3.55 23.62 -9.65
CA LEU A 101 3.07 24.93 -9.22
C LEU A 101 3.42 25.22 -7.75
N PHE A 102 3.33 24.23 -6.88
CA PHE A 102 3.56 24.40 -5.44
C PHE A 102 5.03 24.68 -5.12
N GLU A 103 5.96 24.07 -5.86
CA GLU A 103 7.42 24.33 -5.72
C GLU A 103 7.81 25.76 -6.15
N LEU A 104 7.04 26.41 -7.01
CA LEU A 104 7.27 27.80 -7.44
C LEU A 104 6.80 28.85 -6.42
N LEU A 105 6.09 28.44 -5.36
CA LEU A 105 5.54 29.33 -4.35
C LEU A 105 6.54 29.63 -3.23
N THR A 106 6.39 30.81 -2.62
CA THR A 106 7.10 31.13 -1.37
C THR A 106 6.48 30.34 -0.20
N PRO A 107 7.22 30.11 0.90
CA PRO A 107 6.70 29.39 2.06
C PRO A 107 5.37 29.94 2.58
N GLU A 108 5.22 31.27 2.61
CA GLU A 108 3.98 31.92 3.09
C GLU A 108 2.79 31.60 2.19
N LYS A 109 3.01 31.49 0.88
CA LYS A 109 1.96 31.14 -0.08
C LYS A 109 1.65 29.64 -0.04
N GLN A 110 2.65 28.80 0.21
CA GLN A 110 2.45 27.37 0.41
C GLN A 110 1.54 27.11 1.62
N ASP A 111 1.73 27.83 2.73
CA ASP A 111 0.89 27.72 3.91
C ASP A 111 -0.59 28.06 3.64
N ILE A 112 -0.86 29.05 2.80
CA ILE A 112 -2.23 29.40 2.38
C ILE A 112 -2.87 28.21 1.66
N ILE A 113 -2.16 27.64 0.68
CA ILE A 113 -2.67 26.50 -0.09
C ILE A 113 -2.92 25.28 0.82
N ILE A 114 -2.02 24.99 1.76
CA ILE A 114 -2.20 23.91 2.74
C ILE A 114 -3.45 24.14 3.58
N ASN A 115 -3.68 25.36 4.05
CA ASN A 115 -4.86 25.68 4.87
C ASN A 115 -6.17 25.54 4.08
N VAL A 116 -6.18 25.93 2.81
CA VAL A 116 -7.35 25.71 1.94
C VAL A 116 -7.65 24.22 1.79
N ILE A 117 -6.65 23.39 1.51
CA ILE A 117 -6.82 21.94 1.39
C ILE A 117 -7.34 21.35 2.70
N LYS A 118 -6.76 21.75 3.84
CA LYS A 118 -7.23 21.33 5.17
C LYS A 118 -8.70 21.70 5.41
N GLY A 119 -9.10 22.91 5.02
CA GLY A 119 -10.48 23.37 5.14
C GLY A 119 -11.46 22.55 4.31
N LEU A 120 -11.07 22.19 3.09
CA LEU A 120 -11.89 21.34 2.21
C LEU A 120 -12.02 19.90 2.72
N LEU A 121 -11.01 19.38 3.42
CA LEU A 121 -11.01 18.02 3.98
C LEU A 121 -11.75 17.92 5.34
N ALA A 122 -11.98 19.05 6.00
CA ALA A 122 -12.62 19.10 7.32
C ALA A 122 -14.13 19.31 7.28
N GLY A 123 -14.73 19.48 6.09
CA GLY A 123 -16.18 19.58 5.86
C GLY A 123 -16.75 18.30 5.27
#